data_AF-A0A7S4LLK3-F1
#
_entry.id   AF-A0A7S4LLK3-F1
#
_cell.length_a   1.000
_cell.length_b   1.000
_cell.length_c   1.000
_cell.angle_alpha   90.00
_cell.angle_beta   90.00
_cell.angle_gamma   90.00
#
_symmetry.space_group_name_H-M   'P 1'
#
loop_
_entity.id
_entity.type
_entity.pdbx_description
1 polymer ?
#
loop_
_entity_poly.entity_id
_entity_poly.type
_entity_poly.pdbx_seq_one_letter_code
_entity_poly.pdbx_strand_id
1 'polypeptide(L)'
;EDIAEDPPRIFWPKEIWGQYTDDVHAFRRPEQRERAVQCLNAMVSDALKHIPDCLAYMAMLRDPTVFQFCAVPQVMAVATLAKLYNNPDVFTGVVKISKGLACQLMLDCGSQASLLRQFGRFMSHLLAAAERVEPEGPIVARLRDLLECNAALQSDERQRGATP
;
A
#
# COMPACT_ATOMS: atom_id res chain seq x y z
N GLU A 1 14.04 4.68 6.40
CA GLU A 1 14.92 3.53 6.72
C GLU A 1 16.15 3.56 5.81
N ASP A 2 16.00 3.45 4.48
CA ASP A 2 17.16 3.41 3.55
C ASP A 2 17.98 4.71 3.47
N ILE A 3 17.29 5.87 3.40
CA ILE A 3 17.94 7.19 3.39
C ILE A 3 18.76 7.39 4.66
N ALA A 4 18.46 6.66 5.75
CA ALA A 4 19.04 6.80 7.10
C ALA A 4 20.35 6.03 7.34
N GLU A 5 20.71 5.10 6.45
CA GLU A 5 21.83 4.16 6.64
C GLU A 5 23.21 4.79 6.31
N ASP A 6 24.30 4.11 6.70
CA ASP A 6 25.69 4.50 6.41
C ASP A 6 26.44 3.35 5.70
N PRO A 7 26.89 3.52 4.43
CA PRO A 7 26.65 4.68 3.59
C PRO A 7 25.16 4.80 3.23
N PRO A 8 24.66 6.03 2.99
CA PRO A 8 23.25 6.24 2.70
C PRO A 8 22.85 5.55 1.41
N ARG A 9 21.81 4.71 1.49
CA ARG A 9 21.25 4.00 0.35
C ARG A 9 20.02 4.73 -0.14
N ILE A 10 20.03 5.11 -1.42
CA ILE A 10 18.90 5.80 -2.06
C ILE A 10 18.33 4.87 -3.11
N PHE A 11 17.17 4.28 -2.81
CA PHE A 11 16.41 3.46 -3.77
C PHE A 11 15.26 4.21 -4.43
N TRP A 12 14.89 5.39 -3.89
CA TRP A 12 13.82 6.18 -4.47
C TRP A 12 14.28 6.74 -5.82
N PRO A 13 13.46 6.61 -6.88
CA PRO A 13 13.84 7.06 -8.21
C PRO A 13 13.94 8.57 -8.26
N LYS A 14 15.04 9.07 -8.85
CA LYS A 14 15.28 10.52 -9.02
C LYS A 14 14.19 11.22 -9.82
N GLU A 15 13.55 10.50 -10.72
CA GLU A 15 12.39 10.97 -11.49
C GLU A 15 11.20 11.39 -10.61
N ILE A 16 11.04 10.77 -9.43
CA ILE A 16 10.01 11.15 -8.46
C ILE A 16 10.57 12.18 -7.47
N TRP A 17 11.63 11.85 -6.72
CA TRP A 17 12.07 12.73 -5.63
C TRP A 17 12.68 14.05 -6.10
N GLY A 18 13.26 14.07 -7.31
CA GLY A 18 13.84 15.27 -7.91
C GLY A 18 12.81 16.37 -8.21
N GLN A 19 11.51 16.04 -8.20
CA GLN A 19 10.44 17.04 -8.33
C GLN A 19 10.21 17.83 -7.02
N TYR A 20 10.72 17.34 -5.89
CA TYR A 20 10.45 17.89 -4.56
C TYR A 20 11.70 18.51 -3.92
N THR A 21 12.90 18.03 -4.27
CA THR A 21 14.17 18.50 -3.69
C THR A 21 15.33 18.28 -4.66
N ASP A 22 16.35 19.15 -4.59
CA ASP A 22 17.62 18.97 -5.30
C ASP A 22 18.50 17.90 -4.63
N ASP A 23 18.27 17.65 -3.34
CA ASP A 23 19.00 16.69 -2.51
C ASP A 23 18.01 15.88 -1.66
N VAL A 24 17.98 14.55 -1.86
CA VAL A 24 17.08 13.65 -1.12
C VAL A 24 17.43 13.55 0.37
N HIS A 25 18.68 13.82 0.76
CA HIS A 25 19.07 13.86 2.17
C HIS A 25 18.41 15.02 2.93
N ALA A 26 17.98 16.06 2.19
CA ALA A 26 17.26 17.19 2.73
C ALA A 26 15.96 16.81 3.42
N PHE A 27 15.31 15.69 3.04
CA PHE A 27 14.04 15.25 3.63
C PHE A 27 14.12 14.93 5.13
N ARG A 28 15.32 14.74 5.70
CA ARG A 28 15.50 14.57 7.14
C ARG A 28 15.37 15.90 7.92
N ARG A 29 15.48 17.03 7.24
CA ARG A 29 15.47 18.35 7.87
C ARG A 29 14.02 18.75 8.19
N PRO A 30 13.73 19.25 9.41
CA PRO A 30 12.37 19.65 9.79
C PRO A 30 11.74 20.66 8.82
N GLU A 31 12.55 21.53 8.21
CA GLU A 31 12.11 22.56 7.26
C GLU A 31 11.61 21.96 5.93
N GLN A 32 12.01 20.73 5.60
CA GLN A 32 11.63 20.03 4.37
C GLN A 32 10.48 19.04 4.58
N ARG A 33 9.92 18.98 5.79
CA ARG A 33 8.90 17.99 6.19
C ARG A 33 7.72 17.93 5.22
N GLU A 34 7.21 19.07 4.80
CA GLU A 34 6.05 19.12 3.89
C GLU A 34 6.39 18.51 2.52
N ARG A 35 7.50 18.94 1.90
CA ARG A 35 7.96 18.41 0.61
C ARG A 35 8.33 16.94 0.67
N ALA A 36 8.92 16.51 1.78
CA ALA A 36 9.23 15.11 2.05
C ALA A 36 7.95 14.26 2.06
N VAL A 37 6.90 14.72 2.75
CA VAL A 37 5.59 14.04 2.78
C VAL A 37 4.92 14.04 1.41
N GLN A 38 5.00 15.13 0.63
CA GLN A 38 4.49 15.14 -0.75
C GLN A 38 5.21 14.13 -1.64
N CYS A 39 6.54 14.04 -1.53
CA CYS A 39 7.32 13.01 -2.23
C CYS A 39 6.92 11.60 -1.79
N LEU A 40 6.69 11.37 -0.49
CA LEU A 40 6.21 10.10 0.03
C LEU A 40 4.84 9.73 -0.55
N ASN A 41 3.92 10.68 -0.65
CA ASN A 41 2.60 10.46 -1.24
C ASN A 41 2.72 10.05 -2.72
N ALA A 42 3.64 10.67 -3.46
CA ALA A 42 3.94 10.27 -4.85
C ALA A 42 4.51 8.85 -4.94
N MET A 43 5.43 8.47 -4.04
CA MET A 43 5.95 7.10 -3.97
C MET A 43 4.86 6.08 -3.66
N VAL A 44 3.96 6.39 -2.74
CA VAL A 44 2.81 5.52 -2.42
C VAL A 44 1.88 5.40 -3.63
N SER A 45 1.57 6.52 -4.29
CA SER A 45 0.74 6.55 -5.50
C SER A 45 1.35 5.72 -6.64
N ASP A 46 2.68 5.75 -6.78
CA ASP A 46 3.41 4.91 -7.73
C ASP A 46 3.25 3.41 -7.42
N ALA A 47 3.41 3.02 -6.15
CA ALA A 47 3.26 1.63 -5.71
C ALA A 47 1.85 1.06 -5.94
N LEU A 48 0.79 1.88 -5.83
CA LEU A 48 -0.59 1.44 -6.05
C LEU A 48 -0.86 0.93 -7.47
N LYS A 49 -0.03 1.32 -8.45
CA LYS A 49 -0.15 0.86 -9.85
C LYS A 49 -0.05 -0.66 -9.98
N HIS A 50 0.60 -1.33 -9.02
CA HIS A 50 0.82 -2.78 -9.03
C HIS A 50 -0.33 -3.60 -8.42
N ILE A 51 -1.30 -2.96 -7.75
CA ILE A 51 -2.40 -3.68 -7.09
C ILE A 51 -3.18 -4.58 -8.07
N PRO A 52 -3.57 -4.13 -9.28
CA PRO A 52 -4.27 -4.98 -10.23
C PRO A 52 -3.49 -6.25 -10.58
N ASP A 53 -2.19 -6.13 -10.82
CA ASP A 53 -1.31 -7.26 -11.14
C ASP A 53 -1.17 -8.21 -9.95
N CYS A 54 -1.07 -7.69 -8.72
CA CYS A 54 -1.06 -8.50 -7.50
C CYS A 54 -2.36 -9.30 -7.37
N LEU A 55 -3.52 -8.68 -7.58
CA LEU A 55 -4.82 -9.37 -7.48
C LEU A 55 -4.97 -10.43 -8.59
N ALA A 56 -4.53 -10.13 -9.81
CA ALA A 56 -4.51 -11.08 -10.92
C ALA A 56 -3.62 -12.29 -10.62
N TYR A 57 -2.42 -12.05 -10.07
CA TYR A 57 -1.50 -13.11 -9.64
C TYR A 57 -2.15 -14.01 -8.58
N MET A 58 -2.76 -13.42 -7.54
CA MET A 58 -3.41 -14.19 -6.47
C MET A 58 -4.55 -15.07 -6.99
N ALA A 59 -5.31 -14.61 -7.99
CA ALA A 59 -6.40 -15.37 -8.59
C ALA A 59 -5.95 -16.63 -9.36
N MET A 60 -4.67 -16.72 -9.75
CA MET A 60 -4.11 -17.88 -10.45
C MET A 60 -3.64 -18.98 -9.51
N LEU A 61 -3.43 -18.69 -8.22
CA LEU A 61 -2.90 -19.65 -7.25
C LEU A 61 -3.99 -20.63 -6.82
N ARG A 62 -3.70 -21.93 -6.98
CA ARG A 62 -4.62 -23.03 -6.66
C ARG A 62 -4.26 -23.77 -5.38
N ASP A 63 -2.98 -23.91 -5.09
CA ASP A 63 -2.52 -24.57 -3.88
C ASP A 63 -2.76 -23.65 -2.67
N PRO A 64 -3.52 -24.08 -1.64
CA PRO A 64 -3.85 -23.23 -0.50
C PRO A 64 -2.64 -22.77 0.31
N THR A 65 -1.60 -23.61 0.43
CA THR A 65 -0.39 -23.29 1.18
C THR A 65 0.46 -22.27 0.43
N VAL A 66 0.61 -22.43 -0.89
CA VAL A 66 1.27 -21.43 -1.77
C VAL A 66 0.47 -20.14 -1.79
N PHE A 67 -0.87 -20.22 -1.87
CA PHE A 67 -1.75 -19.05 -1.80
C PHE A 67 -1.48 -18.27 -0.52
N GLN A 68 -1.58 -18.90 0.66
CA GLN A 68 -1.40 -18.23 1.94
C GLN A 68 0.00 -17.62 2.06
N PHE A 69 1.04 -18.34 1.61
CA PHE A 69 2.40 -17.84 1.58
C PHE A 69 2.54 -16.55 0.76
N CYS A 70 1.89 -16.46 -0.41
CA CYS A 70 1.91 -15.27 -1.25
C CYS A 70 0.96 -14.16 -0.74
N ALA A 71 -0.18 -14.54 -0.16
CA ALA A 71 -1.25 -13.63 0.23
C ALA A 71 -0.88 -12.76 1.44
N VAL A 72 -0.22 -13.36 2.43
CA VAL A 72 0.16 -12.68 3.68
C VAL A 72 1.07 -11.47 3.42
N PRO A 73 2.20 -11.59 2.68
CA PRO A 73 3.04 -10.44 2.35
C PRO A 73 2.30 -9.34 1.58
N GLN A 74 1.41 -9.71 0.65
CA GLN A 74 0.65 -8.76 -0.16
C GLN A 74 -0.33 -7.93 0.69
N VAL A 75 -1.06 -8.56 1.61
CA VAL A 75 -1.96 -7.84 2.51
C VAL A 75 -1.19 -6.96 3.50
N MET A 76 -0.06 -7.43 4.02
CA MET A 76 0.81 -6.62 4.87
C MET A 76 1.39 -5.42 4.13
N ALA A 77 1.71 -5.55 2.84
CA ALA A 77 2.18 -4.46 2.01
C ALA A 77 1.12 -3.36 1.86
N VAL A 78 -0.11 -3.69 1.50
CA VAL A 78 -1.20 -2.69 1.38
C VAL A 78 -1.51 -2.05 2.74
N ALA A 79 -1.50 -2.83 3.84
CA ALA A 79 -1.64 -2.28 5.19
C ALA A 79 -0.52 -1.28 5.54
N THR A 80 0.70 -1.55 5.07
CA THR A 80 1.86 -0.68 5.27
C THR A 80 1.74 0.58 4.41
N LEU A 81 1.36 0.49 3.14
CA LEU A 81 1.08 1.65 2.29
C LEU A 81 0.03 2.57 2.92
N ALA A 82 -1.07 1.99 3.46
CA ALA A 82 -2.08 2.72 4.21
C ALA A 82 -1.54 3.46 5.43
N LYS A 83 -0.52 2.91 6.10
CA LYS A 83 0.14 3.53 7.26
C LYS A 83 1.18 4.59 6.88
N LEU A 84 1.82 4.44 5.71
CA LEU A 84 2.86 5.33 5.22
C LEU A 84 2.29 6.61 4.60
N TYR A 85 1.14 6.53 3.92
CA TYR A 85 0.57 7.67 3.23
C TYR A 85 0.34 8.87 4.16
N ASN A 86 0.81 10.02 3.72
CA ASN A 86 0.77 11.29 4.44
C ASN A 86 1.38 11.23 5.86
N ASN A 87 2.31 10.30 6.11
CA ASN A 87 2.90 10.08 7.42
C ASN A 87 4.33 10.65 7.52
N PRO A 88 4.53 11.78 8.20
CA PRO A 88 5.86 12.39 8.35
C PRO A 88 6.83 11.57 9.22
N ASP A 89 6.33 10.63 10.03
CA ASP A 89 7.18 9.81 10.90
C ASP A 89 8.11 8.88 10.11
N VAL A 90 7.83 8.68 8.81
CA VAL A 90 8.72 7.96 7.88
C VAL A 90 10.10 8.59 7.79
N PHE A 91 10.22 9.91 8.01
CA PHE A 91 11.47 10.65 7.94
C PHE A 91 12.19 10.79 9.29
N THR A 92 11.53 10.41 10.39
CA THR A 92 12.09 10.48 11.75
C THR A 92 12.33 9.12 12.39
N GLY A 93 11.83 8.04 11.80
CA GLY A 93 12.01 6.69 12.32
C GLY A 93 11.47 5.61 11.40
N VAL A 94 11.27 4.42 11.97
CA VAL A 94 10.74 3.26 11.24
C VAL A 94 9.26 3.09 11.52
N VAL A 95 8.45 3.20 10.46
CA VAL A 95 7.00 3.05 10.53
C VAL A 95 6.64 1.60 10.21
N LYS A 96 6.16 0.85 11.21
CA LYS A 96 5.72 -0.55 11.04
C LYS A 96 4.25 -0.72 11.44
N ILE A 97 3.54 -1.64 10.79
CA ILE A 97 2.28 -2.13 11.33
C ILE A 97 2.52 -2.81 12.69
N SER A 98 1.52 -2.79 13.58
CA SER A 98 1.69 -3.40 14.91
C SER A 98 1.85 -4.91 14.79
N LYS A 99 2.61 -5.52 15.71
CA LYS A 99 2.77 -6.99 15.75
C LYS A 99 1.42 -7.71 15.87
N GLY A 100 0.48 -7.15 16.63
CA GLY A 100 -0.88 -7.68 16.74
C GLY A 100 -1.62 -7.67 15.41
N LEU A 101 -1.53 -6.56 14.65
CA LEU A 101 -2.13 -6.51 13.30
C LEU A 101 -1.44 -7.51 12.37
N ALA A 102 -0.12 -7.60 12.38
CA ALA A 102 0.62 -8.58 11.58
C ALA A 102 0.15 -10.02 11.86
N CYS A 103 0.07 -10.42 13.14
CA CYS A 103 -0.44 -11.74 13.51
C CYS A 103 -1.88 -11.96 13.04
N GLN A 104 -2.75 -10.96 13.19
CA GLN A 104 -4.12 -11.06 12.70
C GLN A 104 -4.15 -11.28 11.18
N LEU A 105 -3.36 -10.52 10.41
CA LEU A 105 -3.30 -10.68 8.95
C LEU A 105 -2.79 -12.07 8.55
N MET A 106 -1.83 -12.64 9.28
CA MET A 106 -1.34 -14.00 9.04
C MET A 106 -2.42 -15.07 9.23
N LEU A 107 -3.28 -14.88 10.23
CA LEU A 107 -4.38 -15.81 10.53
C LEU A 107 -5.57 -15.65 9.59
N ASP A 108 -5.90 -14.41 9.20
CA ASP A 108 -7.10 -14.09 8.43
C ASP A 108 -6.92 -14.26 6.91
N CYS A 109 -5.71 -14.49 6.41
CA CYS A 109 -5.38 -14.49 4.97
C CYS A 109 -5.29 -15.91 4.35
N GLY A 110 -6.37 -16.69 4.46
CA GLY A 110 -6.42 -18.08 3.96
C GLY A 110 -7.20 -18.31 2.66
N SER A 111 -7.80 -17.28 2.06
CA SER A 111 -8.64 -17.43 0.85
C SER A 111 -8.65 -16.18 -0.02
N GLN A 112 -9.04 -16.33 -1.29
CA GLN A 112 -9.25 -15.19 -2.19
C GLN A 112 -10.28 -14.20 -1.62
N ALA A 113 -11.37 -14.69 -1.05
CA ALA A 113 -12.39 -13.84 -0.42
C ALA A 113 -11.84 -13.04 0.77
N SER A 114 -11.00 -13.64 1.61
CA SER A 114 -10.41 -12.92 2.75
C SER A 114 -9.31 -11.94 2.31
N LEU A 115 -8.50 -12.29 1.30
CA LEU A 115 -7.53 -11.39 0.66
C LEU A 115 -8.22 -10.13 0.13
N LEU A 116 -9.22 -10.29 -0.75
CA LEU A 116 -9.95 -9.16 -1.34
C LEU A 116 -10.63 -8.27 -0.29
N ARG A 117 -11.09 -8.86 0.81
CA ARG A 117 -11.66 -8.11 1.94
C ARG A 117 -10.61 -7.22 2.61
N GLN A 118 -9.42 -7.75 2.84
CA GLN A 118 -8.34 -6.99 3.47
C GLN A 118 -7.77 -5.91 2.55
N PHE A 119 -7.61 -6.21 1.25
CA PHE A 119 -7.27 -5.20 0.24
C PHE A 119 -8.27 -4.04 0.25
N GLY A 120 -9.56 -4.35 0.16
CA GLY A 120 -10.62 -3.35 0.23
C GLY A 120 -10.55 -2.51 1.52
N ARG A 121 -10.39 -3.14 2.68
CA ARG A 121 -10.26 -2.45 3.97
C ARG A 121 -9.12 -1.43 3.98
N PHE A 122 -7.92 -1.83 3.59
CA PHE A 122 -6.75 -0.93 3.64
C PHE A 122 -6.75 0.11 2.53
N MET A 123 -7.25 -0.21 1.34
CA MET A 123 -7.47 0.78 0.28
C MET A 123 -8.50 1.84 0.70
N SER A 124 -9.58 1.46 1.40
CA SER A 124 -10.53 2.42 1.96
C SER A 124 -9.91 3.32 3.03
N HIS A 125 -9.04 2.77 3.89
CA HIS A 125 -8.31 3.58 4.86
C HIS A 125 -7.38 4.58 4.17
N LEU A 126 -6.66 4.14 3.13
CA LEU A 126 -5.80 4.99 2.31
C LEU A 126 -6.60 6.08 1.60
N LEU A 127 -7.75 5.74 1.02
CA LEU A 127 -8.66 6.68 0.35
C LEU A 127 -9.13 7.76 1.32
N ALA A 128 -9.60 7.38 2.51
CA ALA A 128 -10.03 8.34 3.51
C ALA A 128 -8.90 9.26 4.01
N ALA A 129 -7.64 8.79 3.96
CA ALA A 129 -6.48 9.64 4.23
C ALA A 129 -6.18 10.58 3.04
N ALA A 130 -6.25 10.07 1.82
CA ALA A 130 -6.04 10.84 0.59
C ALA A 130 -7.07 11.95 0.39
N GLU A 131 -8.35 11.68 0.66
CA GLU A 131 -9.42 12.67 0.55
C GLU A 131 -9.24 13.86 1.50
N ARG A 132 -8.54 13.70 2.62
CA ARG A 132 -8.22 14.81 3.54
C ARG A 132 -7.06 15.68 3.04
N VAL A 133 -6.20 15.14 2.18
CA VAL A 133 -5.00 15.79 1.67
C VAL A 133 -5.27 16.44 0.32
N GLU A 134 -5.87 15.67 -0.59
CA GLU A 134 -6.16 16.06 -1.97
C GLU A 134 -7.49 15.42 -2.45
N PRO A 135 -8.65 15.99 -2.11
CA PRO A 135 -9.97 15.41 -2.42
C PRO A 135 -10.20 15.08 -3.91
N GLU A 136 -9.57 15.85 -4.79
CA GLU A 136 -9.65 15.72 -6.26
C GLU A 136 -8.32 15.22 -6.86
N GLY A 137 -7.43 14.70 -6.02
CA GLY A 137 -6.11 14.23 -6.41
C GLY A 137 -6.15 12.94 -7.25
N PRO A 138 -5.14 12.70 -8.11
CA PRO A 138 -5.08 11.52 -8.97
C PRO A 138 -5.01 10.20 -8.18
N ILE A 139 -4.50 10.22 -6.95
CA ILE A 139 -4.50 9.04 -6.07
C ILE A 139 -5.91 8.68 -5.60
N VAL A 140 -6.77 9.67 -5.33
CA VAL A 140 -8.17 9.46 -4.91
C VAL A 140 -8.95 8.77 -6.02
N ALA A 141 -8.84 9.28 -7.26
CA ALA A 141 -9.47 8.65 -8.42
C ALA A 141 -9.02 7.19 -8.59
N ARG A 142 -7.71 6.94 -8.54
CA ARG A 142 -7.14 5.59 -8.63
C ARG A 142 -7.65 4.66 -7.54
N LEU A 143 -7.75 5.13 -6.31
CA LEU A 143 -8.24 4.31 -5.20
C LEU A 143 -9.72 3.96 -5.33
N ARG A 144 -10.54 4.87 -5.86
CA ARG A 144 -11.95 4.59 -6.17
C ARG A 144 -12.03 3.50 -7.24
N ASP A 145 -11.28 3.62 -8.34
CA ASP A 145 -11.24 2.60 -9.39
C ASP A 145 -10.80 1.23 -8.85
N LEU A 146 -9.74 1.20 -8.03
CA LEU A 146 -9.24 -0.03 -7.41
C LEU A 146 -10.26 -0.66 -6.46
N LEU A 147 -11.00 0.15 -5.70
CA LEU A 147 -12.04 -0.32 -4.79
C LEU A 147 -13.24 -0.89 -5.55
N GLU A 148 -13.65 -0.24 -6.65
CA GLU A 148 -14.72 -0.74 -7.53
C GLU A 148 -14.33 -2.08 -8.14
N CYS A 149 -13.12 -2.18 -8.70
CA CYS A 149 -12.57 -3.42 -9.24
C CYS A 149 -12.51 -4.53 -8.19
N ASN A 150 -12.02 -4.21 -6.98
CA ASN A 150 -11.96 -5.17 -5.88
C ASN A 150 -13.36 -5.62 -5.43
N ALA A 151 -14.36 -4.74 -5.43
CA ALA A 151 -15.74 -5.09 -5.11
C ALA A 151 -16.40 -6.00 -6.15
N ALA A 152 -16.08 -5.80 -7.44
CA ALA A 152 -16.50 -6.71 -8.51
C ALA A 152 -15.90 -8.11 -8.30
N LEU A 153 -14.59 -8.21 -8.05
CA LEU A 153 -13.91 -9.47 -7.75
C LEU A 153 -14.49 -10.19 -6.52
N GLN A 154 -14.84 -9.45 -5.46
CA GLN A 154 -15.51 -10.05 -4.29
C GLN A 154 -16.89 -10.62 -4.61
N SER A 155 -17.60 -10.02 -5.55
CA SER A 155 -18.94 -10.49 -5.96
C SER A 155 -18.82 -11.74 -6.82
N ASP A 156 -17.86 -11.80 -7.73
CA ASP A 156 -17.57 -12.98 -8.54
C ASP A 156 -17.15 -14.18 -7.68
N GLU A 157 -16.27 -13.96 -6.70
CA GLU A 157 -15.81 -15.02 -5.79
C GLU A 157 -16.95 -15.57 -4.92
N ARG A 158 -17.90 -14.71 -4.51
CA ARG A 158 -19.11 -15.14 -3.78
C ARG A 158 -20.01 -16.02 -4.65
N GLN A 159 -20.16 -15.71 -5.93
CA GLN A 159 -20.95 -16.53 -6.86
C GLN A 159 -20.30 -17.89 -7.11
N ARG A 160 -18.97 -17.94 -7.25
CA ARG A 160 -18.21 -19.19 -7.42
C ARG A 160 -18.33 -20.13 -6.22
N GLY A 161 -18.23 -19.59 -5.00
CA GLY A 161 -18.41 -20.37 -3.77
C GLY A 161 -19.84 -20.82 -3.48
N ALA A 162 -20.85 -20.26 -4.18
CA ALA A 162 -22.26 -20.61 -4.05
C ALA A 162 -22.73 -21.66 -5.07
N THR A 163 -21.85 -22.10 -5.97
CA THR A 163 -22.15 -23.16 -6.94
C THR A 163 -21.84 -24.51 -6.29
N PRO A 164 -22.81 -25.45 -6.21
CA PRO A 164 -22.66 -26.71 -5.47
C PRO A 164 -21.62 -27.67 -6.06
#